data_AF-A0A0G3WH84-F1
#
_entry.id   AF-A0A0G3WH84-F1
#
_cell.length_a   1.000
_cell.length_b   1.000
_cell.length_c   1.000
_cell.angle_alpha   90.00
_cell.angle_beta   90.00
_cell.angle_gamma   90.00
#
_symmetry.space_group_name_H-M   'P 1'
#
loop_
_entity.id
_entity.type
_entity.pdbx_description
1 polymer ?
#
loop_
_entity_poly.entity_id
_entity_poly.type
_entity_poly.pdbx_seq_one_letter_code
_entity_poly.pdbx_strand_id
1 'polypeptide(L)'
;MKKFISGLLVGATLMTGIAYATGTQIEVSFRPLKYYVEGVEKTPPADQAGFIYNGRTYVPLKFVSETLGKEVKWDGDTSSIYIGGQPQAPQTKHIHNYENGTYRGIFADRGDIQVSVEFKLENNIVTDINFRQLYHGGKDYRTEKEDQVMIGLREQHEQLIQHLVGKDIRESLHHLYEPGNIVTEDVDTFTGATLRAGKIISAVRDALNRGVYKY
;
A
#
# COMPACT_ATOMS: atom_id res chain seq x y z
N MET A 1 75.84 40.00 3.46
CA MET A 1 74.92 40.04 2.29
C MET A 1 73.49 40.04 2.82
N LYS A 2 72.97 41.25 3.02
CA LYS A 2 71.84 41.89 2.29
C LYS A 2 70.46 41.46 2.82
N LYS A 3 69.97 42.32 3.70
CA LYS A 3 68.58 42.52 4.10
C LYS A 3 67.82 43.31 3.01
N PHE A 4 66.50 43.12 2.99
CA PHE A 4 65.45 44.16 2.88
C PHE A 4 64.94 44.70 1.52
N ILE A 5 63.59 44.75 1.46
CA ILE A 5 62.65 45.71 0.82
C ILE A 5 62.40 45.65 -0.70
N SER A 6 61.14 45.35 -1.07
CA SER A 6 60.14 46.27 -1.71
C SER A 6 59.02 45.39 -2.30
N GLY A 7 57.74 45.44 -1.91
CA GLY A 7 56.80 46.54 -2.17
C GLY A 7 56.47 46.61 -3.67
N LEU A 8 55.25 46.76 -4.21
CA LEU A 8 53.87 46.96 -3.76
C LEU A 8 53.08 47.27 -5.07
N LEU A 9 51.78 46.88 -5.16
CA LEU A 9 50.73 47.41 -6.07
C LEU A 9 50.94 47.27 -7.60
N VAL A 10 49.96 47.30 -8.52
CA VAL A 10 48.51 47.02 -8.63
C VAL A 10 48.25 47.12 -10.15
N GLY A 11 47.30 46.35 -10.68
CA GLY A 11 46.83 46.58 -12.06
C GLY A 11 45.75 45.59 -12.46
N ALA A 12 44.50 45.92 -12.11
CA ALA A 12 43.30 45.13 -12.32
C ALA A 12 43.06 44.75 -13.79
N THR A 13 42.43 43.60 -14.01
CA THR A 13 41.24 43.50 -14.90
C THR A 13 40.55 42.13 -14.77
N LEU A 14 39.39 42.17 -14.09
CA LEU A 14 38.14 41.53 -14.49
C LEU A 14 38.22 40.11 -15.08
N MET A 15 38.05 39.10 -14.23
CA MET A 15 37.37 37.87 -14.65
C MET A 15 36.14 37.63 -13.77
N THR A 16 35.01 37.87 -14.44
CA THR A 16 33.66 37.35 -14.20
C THR A 16 33.55 36.28 -13.12
N GLY A 17 32.71 36.56 -12.11
CA GLY A 17 32.50 35.68 -10.96
C GLY A 17 32.22 34.23 -11.35
N ILE A 18 33.14 33.34 -11.00
CA ILE A 18 32.86 31.91 -10.93
C ILE A 18 32.21 31.70 -9.57
N ALA A 19 30.90 31.47 -9.58
CA ALA A 19 30.20 30.97 -8.41
C ALA A 19 30.69 29.55 -8.13
N TYR A 20 31.56 29.39 -7.13
CA TYR A 20 31.83 28.06 -6.58
C TYR A 20 30.60 27.64 -5.78
N ALA A 21 29.94 26.56 -6.18
CA ALA A 21 28.98 25.91 -5.31
C ALA A 21 29.74 25.49 -4.05
N THR A 22 29.39 26.06 -2.89
CA THR A 22 29.87 25.59 -1.58
C THR A 22 29.25 24.22 -1.31
N GLY A 23 29.83 23.19 -1.93
CA GLY A 23 29.49 21.80 -1.65
C GLY A 23 29.80 21.48 -0.20
N THR A 24 28.88 20.80 0.47
CA THR A 24 29.11 20.27 1.80
C THR A 24 30.20 19.19 1.72
N GLN A 25 31.35 19.44 2.32
CA GLN A 25 32.38 18.42 2.47
C GLN A 25 31.96 17.46 3.58
N ILE A 26 31.93 16.16 3.28
CA ILE A 26 31.71 15.11 4.27
C ILE A 26 33.06 14.50 4.67
N GLU A 27 33.35 14.50 5.96
CA GLU A 27 34.52 13.79 6.48
C GLU A 27 34.14 12.32 6.74
N VAL A 28 34.84 11.42 6.07
CA VAL A 28 34.65 9.97 6.23
C VAL A 28 35.95 9.32 6.65
N SER A 29 35.88 8.22 7.38
CA SER A 29 37.07 7.44 7.74
C SER A 29 37.06 6.07 7.08
N PHE A 30 38.19 5.70 6.49
CA PHE A 30 38.42 4.38 5.92
C PHE A 30 39.23 3.54 6.92
N ARG A 31 38.67 2.40 7.30
CA ARG A 31 39.34 1.40 8.16
C ARG A 31 39.39 0.07 7.42
N PRO A 32 40.32 -0.84 7.75
CA PRO A 32 40.32 -2.19 7.19
C PRO A 32 39.10 -2.96 7.70
N LEU A 33 38.00 -2.89 6.96
CA LEU A 33 36.77 -3.61 7.25
C LEU A 33 36.86 -5.04 6.67
N LYS A 34 36.45 -6.02 7.47
CA LYS A 34 36.30 -7.41 7.03
C LYS A 34 34.82 -7.75 6.97
N TYR A 35 34.40 -8.45 5.92
CA TYR A 35 33.02 -8.83 5.71
C TYR A 35 32.92 -10.36 5.76
N TYR A 36 31.98 -10.88 6.54
CA TYR A 36 31.71 -12.32 6.61
C TYR A 36 30.24 -12.54 6.27
N VAL A 37 29.98 -13.41 5.29
CA VAL A 37 28.63 -13.86 4.94
C VAL A 37 28.62 -15.38 4.99
N GLU A 38 27.70 -15.93 5.77
CA GLU A 38 27.61 -17.37 6.05
C GLU A 38 28.94 -17.96 6.59
N GLY A 39 29.67 -17.17 7.39
CA GLY A 39 30.94 -17.57 7.98
C GLY A 39 32.15 -17.49 7.03
N VAL A 40 31.96 -17.11 5.76
CA VAL A 40 33.04 -16.98 4.77
C VAL A 40 33.43 -15.52 4.60
N GLU A 41 34.73 -15.23 4.60
CA GLU A 41 35.25 -13.87 4.34
C GLU A 41 34.99 -13.44 2.88
N LYS A 42 34.50 -12.21 2.70
CA LYS A 42 34.12 -11.62 1.42
C LYS A 42 34.76 -10.24 1.29
N THR A 43 35.10 -9.87 0.06
CA THR A 43 35.79 -8.62 -0.22
C THR A 43 35.01 -7.83 -1.28
N PRO A 44 34.66 -6.56 -1.02
CA PRO A 44 34.04 -5.71 -2.02
C PRO A 44 35.05 -5.33 -3.11
N PRO A 45 34.58 -4.85 -4.28
CA PRO A 45 35.44 -4.24 -5.28
C PRO A 45 36.32 -3.13 -4.68
N ALA A 46 37.56 -2.99 -5.17
CA ALA A 46 38.57 -2.10 -4.59
C ALA A 46 38.17 -0.61 -4.60
N ASP A 47 37.37 -0.20 -5.58
CA ASP A 47 36.81 1.14 -5.74
C ASP A 47 35.51 1.37 -4.94
N GLN A 48 35.02 0.34 -4.26
CA GLN A 48 33.77 0.35 -3.50
C GLN A 48 34.02 -0.13 -2.08
N ALA A 49 35.11 0.30 -1.45
CA ALA A 49 35.31 0.00 -0.03
C ALA A 49 34.23 0.69 0.83
N GLY A 50 33.77 0.00 1.87
CA GLY A 50 32.92 0.64 2.87
C GLY A 50 33.68 1.69 3.66
N PHE A 51 32.95 2.67 4.21
CA PHE A 51 33.51 3.77 4.98
C PHE A 51 32.67 4.04 6.22
N ILE A 52 33.25 4.76 7.19
CA ILE A 52 32.55 5.14 8.41
C ILE A 52 32.27 6.63 8.36
N TYR A 53 31.00 6.99 8.54
CA TYR A 53 30.50 8.36 8.61
C TYR A 53 29.60 8.51 9.83
N ASN A 54 29.88 9.50 10.69
CA ASN A 54 29.13 9.74 11.94
C ASN A 54 28.91 8.48 12.79
N GLY A 55 29.96 7.66 12.93
CA GLY A 55 29.91 6.42 13.71
C GLY A 55 29.12 5.27 13.08
N ARG A 56 28.61 5.44 11.85
CA ARG A 56 27.91 4.40 11.09
C ARG A 56 28.79 3.89 9.97
N THR A 57 28.79 2.56 9.78
CA THR A 57 29.50 1.92 8.67
C THR A 57 28.58 1.85 7.46
N TYR A 58 28.99 2.44 6.36
CA TYR A 58 28.33 2.38 5.06
C TYR A 58 29.04 1.34 4.21
N VAL A 59 28.26 0.42 3.63
CA VAL A 59 28.76 -0.71 2.86
C VAL A 59 28.07 -0.68 1.49
N PRO A 60 28.77 -1.00 0.39
CA PRO A 60 28.13 -1.00 -0.93
C PRO A 60 26.97 -1.99 -0.97
N LEU A 61 25.81 -1.46 -1.32
CA LEU A 61 24.58 -2.22 -1.39
C LEU A 61 24.69 -3.41 -2.36
N LYS A 62 25.33 -3.18 -3.51
CA LYS A 62 25.53 -4.20 -4.56
C LYS A 62 26.37 -5.36 -4.05
N PHE A 63 27.49 -5.09 -3.38
CA PHE A 63 28.34 -6.10 -2.76
C PHE A 63 27.55 -6.98 -1.78
N VAL A 64 26.79 -6.37 -0.86
CA VAL A 64 26.00 -7.12 0.13
C VAL A 64 24.94 -7.98 -0.56
N SER A 65 24.20 -7.40 -1.51
CA SER A 65 23.10 -8.07 -2.19
C SER A 65 23.57 -9.25 -3.04
N GLU A 66 24.63 -9.07 -3.83
CA GLU A 66 25.18 -10.12 -4.69
C GLU A 66 25.77 -11.27 -3.86
N THR A 67 26.38 -10.95 -2.71
CA THR A 67 26.87 -11.98 -1.78
C THR A 67 25.73 -12.83 -1.22
N LEU A 68 24.52 -12.29 -1.13
CA LEU A 68 23.29 -12.99 -0.74
C LEU A 68 22.52 -13.60 -1.93
N GLY A 69 23.12 -13.61 -3.13
CA GLY A 69 22.50 -14.15 -4.35
C GLY A 69 21.32 -13.31 -4.86
N LYS A 70 21.28 -12.01 -4.55
CA LYS A 70 20.24 -11.08 -5.02
C LYS A 70 20.84 -10.08 -6.01
N GLU A 71 20.17 -9.95 -7.15
CA GLU A 71 20.51 -8.93 -8.16
C GLU A 71 20.06 -7.53 -7.68
N VAL A 72 20.88 -6.51 -7.94
CA VAL A 72 20.53 -5.10 -7.73
C VAL A 72 20.29 -4.41 -9.06
N LYS A 73 19.13 -3.76 -9.21
CA LYS A 73 18.79 -2.94 -10.37
C LYS A 73 18.57 -1.49 -9.97
N TRP A 74 19.08 -0.58 -10.78
CA TRP A 74 18.85 0.86 -10.67
C TRP A 74 17.86 1.28 -11.76
N ASP A 75 16.87 2.07 -11.38
CA ASP A 75 15.98 2.79 -12.28
C ASP A 75 16.24 4.29 -12.12
N GLY A 76 16.83 4.88 -13.17
CA GLY A 76 17.22 6.28 -13.17
C GLY A 76 16.05 7.25 -13.29
N ASP A 77 14.93 6.83 -13.87
CA ASP A 77 13.78 7.70 -14.09
C ASP A 77 13.04 7.96 -12.78
N THR A 78 12.91 6.93 -11.94
CA THR A 78 12.25 7.02 -10.64
C THR A 78 13.22 7.19 -9.46
N SER A 79 14.53 7.17 -9.73
CA SER A 79 15.57 7.12 -8.70
C SER A 79 15.40 5.95 -7.73
N SER A 80 14.97 4.79 -8.24
CA SER A 80 14.66 3.60 -7.44
C SER A 80 15.77 2.56 -7.50
N ILE A 81 16.05 1.94 -6.36
CA ILE A 81 16.96 0.80 -6.24
C ILE A 81 16.16 -0.44 -5.87
N TYR A 82 16.34 -1.51 -6.63
CA TYR A 82 15.62 -2.77 -6.49
C TYR A 82 16.56 -3.90 -6.16
N ILE A 83 16.20 -4.74 -5.18
CA ILE A 83 16.98 -5.90 -4.75
C ILE A 83 16.12 -7.15 -4.91
N GLY A 84 16.57 -8.11 -5.72
CA GLY A 84 15.82 -9.35 -5.95
C GLY A 84 14.60 -9.21 -6.86
N GLY A 85 14.44 -8.07 -7.55
CA GLY A 85 13.40 -7.84 -8.55
C GLY A 85 12.76 -6.45 -8.44
N GLN A 86 12.17 -5.98 -9.54
CA GLN A 86 11.27 -4.83 -9.54
C GLN A 86 9.96 -5.23 -8.85
N PRO A 87 9.23 -4.29 -8.21
CA PRO A 87 7.84 -4.48 -7.87
C PRO A 87 7.12 -4.85 -9.15
N GLN A 88 6.77 -6.13 -9.27
CA GLN A 88 5.77 -6.50 -10.24
C GLN A 88 4.50 -5.80 -9.76
N ALA A 89 3.86 -5.01 -10.62
CA ALA A 89 2.50 -4.53 -10.39
C ALA A 89 1.72 -5.70 -9.78
N PRO A 90 1.09 -5.53 -8.60
CA PRO A 90 0.68 -6.61 -7.71
C PRO A 90 0.20 -7.78 -8.55
N GLN A 91 1.05 -8.81 -8.66
CA GLN A 91 0.73 -9.93 -9.52
C GLN A 91 -0.57 -10.48 -8.96
N THR A 92 -1.60 -10.36 -9.77
CA THR A 92 -2.93 -10.82 -9.49
C THR A 92 -2.81 -12.31 -9.18
N LYS A 93 -2.69 -12.64 -7.88
CA LYS A 93 -2.86 -13.99 -7.30
C LYS A 93 -3.91 -14.66 -8.15
N HIS A 94 -3.56 -15.71 -8.91
CA HIS A 94 -4.45 -16.44 -9.84
C HIS A 94 -5.90 -16.08 -9.58
N ILE A 95 -6.40 -15.03 -10.24
CA ILE A 95 -7.67 -14.49 -9.81
C ILE A 95 -8.66 -15.52 -10.28
N HIS A 96 -9.22 -16.28 -9.34
CA HIS A 96 -10.35 -17.12 -9.64
C HIS A 96 -11.38 -16.22 -10.33
N ASN A 97 -11.57 -16.44 -11.63
CA ASN A 97 -12.68 -15.84 -12.34
C ASN A 97 -13.91 -16.50 -11.74
N TYR A 98 -14.81 -15.68 -11.23
CA TYR A 98 -16.12 -16.13 -10.82
C TYR A 98 -16.98 -16.31 -12.06
N GLU A 99 -17.75 -17.39 -12.08
CA GLU A 99 -18.69 -17.66 -13.16
C GLU A 99 -19.78 -16.58 -13.20
N ASN A 100 -20.34 -16.34 -14.38
CA ASN A 100 -21.47 -15.43 -14.53
C ASN A 100 -22.70 -16.03 -13.86
N GLY A 101 -23.45 -15.22 -13.11
CA GLY A 101 -24.65 -15.67 -12.43
C GLY A 101 -24.94 -14.91 -11.16
N THR A 102 -26.00 -15.31 -10.48
CA THR A 102 -26.42 -14.83 -9.17
C THR A 102 -25.73 -15.64 -8.07
N TYR A 103 -25.20 -14.93 -7.08
CA TYR A 103 -24.55 -15.45 -5.88
C TYR A 103 -25.38 -15.10 -4.65
N ARG A 104 -25.36 -15.97 -3.65
CA ARG A 104 -26.00 -15.73 -2.35
C ARG A 104 -25.11 -16.18 -1.22
N GLY A 105 -24.99 -15.33 -0.21
CA GLY A 105 -24.21 -15.65 0.98
C GLY A 105 -24.74 -14.97 2.22
N ILE A 106 -24.29 -15.47 3.35
CA ILE A 106 -24.75 -15.06 4.67
C ILE A 106 -23.58 -14.83 5.63
N PHE A 107 -23.81 -13.94 6.58
CA PHE A 107 -23.08 -13.91 7.83
C PHE A 107 -24.08 -14.20 8.96
N ALA A 108 -23.85 -15.30 9.67
CA ALA A 108 -24.65 -15.72 10.80
C ALA A 108 -23.78 -15.78 12.05
N ASP A 109 -24.35 -15.39 13.19
CA ASP A 109 -23.68 -15.46 14.49
C ASP A 109 -24.73 -15.75 15.56
N ARG A 110 -24.38 -16.67 16.48
CA ARG A 110 -25.25 -17.18 17.56
C ARG A 110 -26.62 -17.71 17.12
N GLY A 111 -26.71 -18.27 15.90
CA GLY A 111 -27.94 -18.85 15.35
C GLY A 111 -28.80 -17.87 14.55
N ASP A 112 -28.47 -16.58 14.55
CA ASP A 112 -29.17 -15.56 13.78
C ASP A 112 -28.41 -15.22 12.50
N ILE A 113 -29.11 -15.17 11.37
CA ILE A 113 -28.59 -14.59 10.13
C ILE A 113 -28.62 -13.07 10.30
N GLN A 114 -27.44 -12.46 10.41
CA GLN A 114 -27.32 -11.02 10.63
C GLN A 114 -27.20 -10.27 9.31
N VAL A 115 -26.55 -10.86 8.30
CA VAL A 115 -26.48 -10.31 6.95
C VAL A 115 -26.74 -11.41 5.95
N SER A 116 -27.61 -11.14 4.97
CA SER A 116 -27.73 -11.96 3.77
C SER A 116 -27.68 -11.05 2.55
N VAL A 117 -26.83 -11.40 1.59
CA VAL A 117 -26.67 -10.67 0.33
C VAL A 117 -27.04 -11.56 -0.85
N GLU A 118 -27.56 -10.92 -1.89
CA GLU A 118 -27.67 -11.47 -3.23
C GLU A 118 -27.02 -10.50 -4.20
N PHE A 119 -26.18 -11.00 -5.10
CA PHE A 119 -25.56 -10.18 -6.13
C PHE A 119 -25.38 -10.96 -7.42
N LYS A 120 -25.30 -10.25 -8.55
CA LYS A 120 -25.05 -10.83 -9.86
C LYS A 120 -23.67 -10.44 -10.35
N LEU A 121 -22.93 -11.42 -10.88
CA LEU A 121 -21.67 -11.19 -11.56
C LEU A 121 -21.79 -11.43 -13.07
N GLU A 122 -21.20 -10.53 -13.84
CA GLU A 122 -20.92 -10.72 -15.27
C GLU A 122 -19.46 -10.36 -15.52
N ASN A 123 -18.65 -11.33 -15.94
CA ASN A 123 -17.20 -11.18 -16.13
C ASN A 123 -16.50 -10.60 -14.89
N ASN A 124 -16.87 -11.10 -13.70
CA ASN A 124 -16.46 -10.60 -12.38
C ASN A 124 -16.99 -9.21 -11.99
N ILE A 125 -17.72 -8.51 -12.86
CA ILE A 125 -18.30 -7.22 -12.56
C ILE A 125 -19.62 -7.42 -11.81
N VAL A 126 -19.76 -6.74 -10.67
CA VAL A 126 -21.04 -6.73 -9.94
C VAL A 126 -22.05 -5.90 -10.73
N THR A 127 -23.06 -6.54 -11.32
CA THR A 127 -24.09 -5.84 -12.09
C THR A 127 -25.31 -5.46 -11.25
N ASP A 128 -25.54 -6.19 -10.15
CA ASP A 128 -26.61 -5.92 -9.19
C ASP A 128 -26.23 -6.49 -7.82
N ILE A 129 -26.68 -5.84 -6.75
CA ILE A 129 -26.49 -6.31 -5.36
C ILE A 129 -27.56 -5.75 -4.44
N ASN A 130 -28.11 -6.61 -3.58
CA ASN A 130 -29.11 -6.25 -2.59
C ASN A 130 -28.96 -7.05 -1.29
N PHE A 131 -29.43 -6.47 -0.19
CA PHE A 131 -29.59 -7.22 1.06
C PHE A 131 -30.88 -8.01 1.04
N ARG A 132 -30.78 -9.33 1.22
CA ARG A 132 -31.94 -10.19 1.51
C ARG A 132 -32.32 -10.16 2.99
N GLN A 133 -31.36 -9.91 3.87
CA GLN A 133 -31.55 -9.76 5.31
C GLN A 133 -30.49 -8.81 5.86
N LEU A 134 -30.92 -7.87 6.73
CA LEU A 134 -30.03 -6.98 7.45
C LEU A 134 -30.54 -6.86 8.89
N TYR A 135 -30.06 -7.75 9.74
CA TYR A 135 -30.55 -7.95 11.09
C TYR A 135 -29.47 -7.68 12.12
N HIS A 136 -29.80 -6.90 13.15
CA HIS A 136 -28.87 -6.63 14.25
C HIS A 136 -29.64 -6.22 15.50
N GLY A 137 -29.26 -6.86 16.61
CA GLY A 137 -29.77 -6.51 17.94
C GLY A 137 -31.26 -6.78 18.13
N GLY A 138 -31.83 -7.79 17.44
CA GLY A 138 -33.24 -8.12 17.60
C GLY A 138 -34.16 -7.60 16.48
N LYS A 139 -33.68 -6.64 15.66
CA LYS A 139 -34.50 -5.92 14.68
C LYS A 139 -34.05 -6.18 13.24
N ASP A 140 -35.01 -6.39 12.34
CA ASP A 140 -34.78 -6.39 10.90
C ASP A 140 -34.86 -4.95 10.39
N TYR A 141 -33.72 -4.41 9.98
CA TYR A 141 -33.61 -3.01 9.55
C TYR A 141 -34.25 -2.75 8.20
N ARG A 142 -34.56 -3.79 7.40
CA ARG A 142 -35.22 -3.61 6.11
C ARG A 142 -36.67 -3.13 6.23
N THR A 143 -37.31 -3.39 7.37
CA THR A 143 -38.74 -3.07 7.59
C THR A 143 -38.96 -1.89 8.51
N GLU A 144 -37.89 -1.32 9.09
CA GLU A 144 -37.97 -0.21 10.02
C GLU A 144 -38.30 1.10 9.27
N LYS A 145 -39.32 1.81 9.74
CA LYS A 145 -39.88 3.02 9.10
C LYS A 145 -39.97 4.21 10.04
N GLU A 146 -39.79 4.00 11.35
CA GLU A 146 -40.02 5.03 12.35
C GLU A 146 -38.71 5.44 13.04
N ASP A 147 -37.80 4.50 13.24
CA ASP A 147 -36.51 4.75 13.88
C ASP A 147 -35.49 5.35 12.89
N GLN A 148 -35.37 6.69 12.90
CA GLN A 148 -34.46 7.44 12.02
C GLN A 148 -32.99 6.98 12.12
N VAL A 149 -32.57 6.52 13.31
CA VAL A 149 -31.21 6.01 13.54
C VAL A 149 -30.99 4.72 12.75
N MET A 150 -31.99 3.84 12.72
CA MET A 150 -31.95 2.58 11.99
C MET A 150 -32.08 2.80 10.48
N ILE A 151 -32.88 3.78 10.05
CA ILE A 151 -32.99 4.19 8.64
C ILE A 151 -31.64 4.67 8.12
N GLY A 152 -30.98 5.59 8.84
CA GLY A 152 -29.66 6.09 8.45
C GLY A 152 -28.62 4.96 8.41
N LEU A 153 -28.63 4.05 9.39
CA LEU A 153 -27.74 2.89 9.37
C LEU A 153 -27.98 1.99 8.14
N ARG A 154 -29.24 1.74 7.77
CA ARG A 154 -29.58 0.98 6.55
C ARG A 154 -29.04 1.68 5.30
N GLU A 155 -29.23 2.99 5.17
CA GLU A 155 -28.74 3.78 4.03
C GLU A 155 -27.22 3.71 3.90
N GLN A 156 -26.49 3.80 5.02
CA GLN A 156 -25.04 3.62 5.00
C GLN A 156 -24.63 2.20 4.55
N HIS A 157 -25.35 1.16 4.98
CA HIS A 157 -25.10 -0.21 4.51
C HIS A 157 -25.38 -0.35 3.01
N GLU A 158 -26.45 0.30 2.51
CA GLU A 158 -26.78 0.34 1.09
C GLU A 158 -25.68 1.03 0.29
N GLN A 159 -25.16 2.18 0.74
CA GLN A 159 -24.04 2.86 0.09
C GLN A 159 -22.80 1.95 -0.04
N LEU A 160 -22.49 1.15 0.99
CA LEU A 160 -21.37 0.21 0.96
C LEU A 160 -21.53 -0.85 -0.15
N ILE A 161 -22.69 -1.49 -0.26
CA ILE A 161 -22.89 -2.50 -1.31
C ILE A 161 -23.01 -1.87 -2.70
N GLN A 162 -23.64 -0.69 -2.81
CA GLN A 162 -23.77 0.02 -4.08
C GLN A 162 -22.40 0.50 -4.61
N HIS A 163 -21.43 0.77 -3.73
CA HIS A 163 -20.04 1.06 -4.16
C HIS A 163 -19.39 -0.09 -4.92
N LEU A 164 -19.88 -1.34 -4.80
CA LEU A 164 -19.36 -2.48 -5.54
C LEU A 164 -19.94 -2.57 -6.97
N VAL A 165 -21.11 -2.00 -7.21
CA VAL A 165 -21.81 -2.09 -8.51
C VAL A 165 -20.97 -1.43 -9.61
N GLY A 166 -20.88 -2.11 -10.75
CA GLY A 166 -20.08 -1.70 -11.90
C GLY A 166 -18.59 -1.94 -11.75
N LYS A 167 -18.13 -2.52 -10.63
CA LYS A 167 -16.70 -2.80 -10.39
C LYS A 167 -16.44 -4.29 -10.39
N ASP A 168 -15.19 -4.65 -10.72
CA ASP A 168 -14.72 -6.02 -10.57
C ASP A 168 -14.73 -6.39 -9.07
N ILE A 169 -15.42 -7.46 -8.71
CA ILE A 169 -15.56 -7.89 -7.31
C ILE A 169 -14.22 -8.25 -6.66
N ARG A 170 -13.26 -8.71 -7.47
CA ARG A 170 -11.93 -9.16 -7.03
C ARG A 170 -11.06 -7.97 -6.61
N GLU A 171 -11.34 -6.81 -7.20
CA GLU A 171 -10.67 -5.55 -6.90
C GLU A 171 -11.49 -4.68 -5.94
N SER A 172 -12.82 -4.69 -5.99
CA SER A 172 -13.62 -3.72 -5.22
C SER A 172 -13.98 -4.13 -3.81
N LEU A 173 -14.02 -5.44 -3.50
CA LEU A 173 -14.48 -5.91 -2.20
C LEU A 173 -13.62 -5.41 -1.02
N HIS A 174 -12.31 -5.24 -1.24
CA HIS A 174 -11.41 -4.77 -0.19
C HIS A 174 -11.62 -3.30 0.18
N HIS A 175 -12.28 -2.49 -0.67
CA HIS A 175 -12.63 -1.11 -0.33
C HIS A 175 -13.53 -1.03 0.91
N LEU A 176 -14.32 -2.09 1.17
CA LEU A 176 -15.20 -2.15 2.34
C LEU A 176 -14.45 -2.27 3.67
N TYR A 177 -13.13 -2.50 3.68
CA TYR A 177 -12.32 -2.41 4.90
C TYR A 177 -12.12 -0.97 5.37
N GLU A 178 -12.35 0.00 4.49
CA GLU A 178 -12.22 1.43 4.77
C GLU A 178 -13.55 2.13 4.48
N PRO A 179 -14.64 1.79 5.22
CA PRO A 179 -15.99 2.26 4.90
C PRO A 179 -16.14 3.79 4.98
N GLY A 180 -15.28 4.49 5.74
CA GLY A 180 -15.25 5.96 5.79
C GLY A 180 -14.83 6.64 4.48
N ASN A 181 -14.22 5.90 3.55
CA ASN A 181 -13.92 6.42 2.20
C ASN A 181 -15.11 6.28 1.23
N ILE A 182 -16.20 5.62 1.66
CA ILE A 182 -17.37 5.32 0.83
C ILE A 182 -18.59 6.08 1.36
N VAL A 183 -18.82 6.00 2.66
CA VAL A 183 -19.96 6.64 3.32
C VAL A 183 -19.54 8.05 3.74
N THR A 184 -20.10 9.06 3.08
CA THR A 184 -19.72 10.47 3.27
C THR A 184 -20.63 11.24 4.23
N GLU A 185 -21.75 10.65 4.65
CA GLU A 185 -22.69 11.26 5.58
C GLU A 185 -22.55 10.59 6.95
N ASP A 186 -21.76 11.23 7.81
CA ASP A 186 -21.72 10.91 9.24
C ASP A 186 -23.05 11.37 9.85
N VAL A 187 -23.98 10.43 10.05
CA VAL A 187 -24.97 10.62 11.11
C VAL A 187 -24.13 10.67 12.39
N ASP A 188 -24.19 11.77 13.14
CA ASP A 188 -23.38 12.15 14.33
C ASP A 188 -23.21 11.06 15.42
N THR A 189 -23.83 9.90 15.24
CA THR A 189 -23.85 8.75 16.14
C THR A 189 -23.02 7.55 15.65
N PHE A 190 -22.65 7.47 14.37
CA PHE A 190 -21.93 6.32 13.79
C PHE A 190 -20.71 6.75 13.00
N THR A 191 -19.54 6.66 13.64
CA THR A 191 -18.27 6.79 12.93
C THR A 191 -18.07 5.62 11.98
N GLY A 192 -17.28 5.81 10.90
CA GLY A 192 -16.93 4.76 9.94
C GLY A 192 -16.40 3.46 10.57
N ALA A 193 -15.82 3.51 11.78
CA ALA A 193 -15.38 2.33 12.53
C ALA A 193 -16.54 1.46 13.09
N THR A 194 -17.76 2.00 13.17
CA THR A 194 -18.96 1.31 13.66
C THR A 194 -19.77 0.66 12.53
N LEU A 195 -19.49 1.02 11.27
CA LEU A 195 -20.09 0.37 10.11
C LEU A 195 -19.65 -1.09 10.05
N ARG A 196 -20.61 -2.00 10.09
CA ARG A 196 -20.37 -3.46 10.14
C ARG A 196 -20.00 -4.04 8.78
N ALA A 197 -19.17 -3.32 8.02
CA ALA A 197 -18.69 -3.71 6.70
C ALA A 197 -18.02 -5.10 6.71
N GLY A 198 -17.37 -5.48 7.82
CA GLY A 198 -16.83 -6.83 8.01
C GLY A 198 -17.86 -7.97 7.84
N LYS A 199 -19.12 -7.75 8.26
CA LYS A 199 -20.20 -8.74 8.07
C LYS A 199 -20.64 -8.83 6.62
N ILE A 200 -20.70 -7.69 5.93
CA ILE A 200 -20.98 -7.62 4.48
C ILE A 200 -19.88 -8.36 3.71
N ILE A 201 -18.60 -8.05 3.99
CA ILE A 201 -17.45 -8.73 3.39
C ILE A 201 -17.53 -10.24 3.60
N SER A 202 -17.88 -10.67 4.82
CA SER A 202 -18.02 -12.08 5.15
C SER A 202 -19.15 -12.75 4.37
N ALA A 203 -20.32 -12.11 4.27
CA ALA A 203 -21.46 -12.63 3.52
C ALA A 203 -21.17 -12.71 2.01
N VAL A 204 -20.47 -11.72 1.44
CA VAL A 204 -20.05 -11.75 0.03
C VAL A 204 -19.03 -12.87 -0.20
N ARG A 205 -18.03 -13.03 0.67
CA ARG A 205 -17.05 -14.13 0.57
C ARG A 205 -17.70 -15.51 0.71
N ASP A 206 -18.64 -15.66 1.63
CA ASP A 206 -19.44 -16.87 1.77
C ASP A 206 -20.16 -17.21 0.46
N ALA A 207 -20.76 -16.21 -0.20
CA ALA A 207 -21.40 -16.39 -1.50
C ALA A 207 -20.41 -16.86 -2.58
N LEU A 208 -19.29 -16.15 -2.71
CA LEU A 208 -18.25 -16.47 -3.70
C LEU A 208 -17.67 -17.88 -3.50
N ASN A 209 -17.45 -18.28 -2.24
CA ASN A 209 -16.95 -19.61 -1.89
C ASN A 209 -17.95 -20.72 -2.18
N ARG A 210 -19.26 -20.46 -2.10
CA ARG A 210 -20.32 -21.42 -2.44
C ARG A 210 -20.51 -21.57 -3.95
N GLY A 211 -20.07 -20.60 -4.74
CA GLY A 211 -20.27 -20.57 -6.18
C GLY A 211 -21.65 -20.02 -6.60
N VAL A 212 -21.98 -20.19 -7.87
CA VAL A 212 -23.21 -19.66 -8.48
C VAL A 212 -24.44 -20.31 -7.85
N TYR A 213 -25.33 -19.49 -7.30
CA TYR A 213 -26.64 -19.90 -6.82
C TYR A 213 -27.63 -20.12 -7.98
N LYS A 214 -27.55 -19.30 -9.03
CA LYS A 214 -28.40 -19.38 -10.23
C LYS A 214 -27.69 -18.74 -11.43
N TYR A 215 -27.69 -19.39 -12.59
CA TYR A 215 -27.22 -18.82 -13.87
C TYR A 215 -28.28 -17.92 -14.53
#